data_AF-A0A962NWJ4-F1
#
_entry.id   AF-A0A962NWJ4-F1
#
_cell.length_a   1.000
_cell.length_b   1.000
_cell.length_c   1.000
_cell.angle_alpha   90.00
_cell.angle_beta   90.00
_cell.angle_gamma   90.00
#
_symmetry.space_group_name_H-M   'P 1'
#
loop_
_entity.id
_entity.type
_entity.pdbx_description
1 polymer ?
#
loop_
_entity_poly.entity_id
_entity_poly.type
_entity_poly.pdbx_seq_one_letter_code
_entity_poly.pdbx_strand_id
1 'polypeptide(L)'
;MYIVADENIALLDDFFAHLGKLHKRAGRQLSALEIKEADVLLVRSVTQVNAQLLQDSRVRFVGSATIGDDHLDKQWLDSQGITWRTAPACNAKSVVEYVFAALAYLSEIKNLELSHKVLGIIGLGNVGSLLASFAQHLGFTVIGYDPFT
;
A
#
# COMPACT_ATOMS: atom_id res chain seq x y z
N MET A 1 -12.23 4.84 21.75
CA MET A 1 -10.97 5.07 21.03
C MET A 1 -11.13 6.31 20.15
N TYR A 2 -10.14 7.18 20.09
CA TYR A 2 -10.10 8.31 19.16
C TYR A 2 -9.17 7.99 17.98
N ILE A 3 -9.73 8.02 16.77
CA ILE A 3 -9.06 7.61 15.54
C ILE A 3 -8.96 8.85 14.64
N VAL A 4 -7.75 9.21 14.24
CA VAL A 4 -7.50 10.23 13.23
C VAL A 4 -7.09 9.54 11.93
N ALA A 5 -7.72 9.91 10.81
CA ALA A 5 -7.48 9.28 9.52
C ALA A 5 -7.33 10.29 8.38
N ASP A 6 -6.48 9.98 7.39
CA ASP A 6 -6.48 10.70 6.10
C ASP A 6 -7.84 10.49 5.42
N GLU A 7 -8.56 11.57 5.18
CA GLU A 7 -9.92 11.60 4.64
C GLU A 7 -10.09 10.90 3.28
N ASN A 8 -9.00 10.73 2.54
CA ASN A 8 -9.00 10.10 1.22
C ASN A 8 -8.76 8.58 1.28
N ILE A 9 -8.60 8.00 2.47
CA ILE A 9 -8.66 6.54 2.63
C ILE A 9 -10.11 6.12 2.41
N ALA A 10 -10.33 5.19 1.48
CA ALA A 10 -11.66 4.70 1.15
C ALA A 10 -12.27 3.89 2.30
N LEU A 11 -13.61 3.90 2.39
CA LEU A 11 -14.40 3.05 3.30
C LEU A 11 -14.09 3.23 4.80
N LEU A 12 -13.55 4.39 5.20
CA LEU A 12 -13.19 4.63 6.59
C LEU A 12 -14.35 4.46 7.58
N ASP A 13 -15.56 4.93 7.23
CA ASP A 13 -16.71 4.80 8.13
C ASP A 13 -17.10 3.33 8.30
N ASP A 14 -17.16 2.58 7.19
CA ASP A 14 -17.57 1.17 7.17
C ASP A 14 -16.66 0.31 8.07
N PHE A 15 -15.35 0.57 8.04
CA PHE A 15 -14.39 -0.24 8.79
C PHE A 15 -14.09 0.29 10.20
N PHE A 16 -14.17 1.60 10.46
CA PHE A 16 -13.63 2.18 11.70
C PHE A 16 -14.64 2.93 12.55
N ALA A 17 -15.81 3.33 12.02
CA ALA A 17 -16.78 4.12 12.81
C ALA A 17 -17.30 3.36 14.04
N HIS A 18 -17.39 2.03 13.97
CA HIS A 18 -17.85 1.20 15.08
C HIS A 18 -16.78 0.96 16.16
N LEU A 19 -15.50 1.29 15.89
CA LEU A 19 -14.38 1.09 16.82
C LEU A 19 -14.14 2.30 17.73
N GLY A 20 -14.71 3.46 17.39
CA GLY A 20 -14.54 4.68 18.17
C GLY A 20 -14.89 5.96 17.42
N LYS A 21 -14.49 7.10 17.98
CA LYS A 21 -14.67 8.40 17.35
C LYS A 21 -13.67 8.55 16.21
N LEU A 22 -14.16 8.54 14.98
CA LEU A 22 -13.38 8.77 13.77
C LEU A 22 -13.36 10.26 13.41
N HIS A 23 -12.16 10.81 13.21
CA HIS A 23 -11.95 12.18 12.73
C HIS A 23 -11.09 12.17 11.48
N LYS A 24 -11.66 12.63 10.37
CA LYS A 24 -11.03 12.62 9.06
C LYS A 24 -10.41 13.97 8.75
N ARG A 25 -9.20 13.99 8.20
CA ARG A 25 -8.48 15.20 7.80
C ARG A 25 -7.68 14.96 6.53
N ALA A 26 -7.39 16.02 5.78
CA ALA A 26 -6.41 15.93 4.71
C ALA A 26 -5.04 15.53 5.27
N GLY A 27 -4.44 14.45 4.76
CA GLY A 27 -3.17 13.93 5.28
C GLY A 27 -2.01 14.95 5.26
N ARG A 28 -2.03 15.92 4.33
CA ARG A 28 -1.05 17.01 4.24
C ARG A 28 -1.22 18.11 5.30
N GLN A 29 -2.39 18.17 5.93
CA GLN A 29 -2.73 19.18 6.93
C GLN A 29 -2.63 18.65 8.36
N LEU A 30 -2.36 17.34 8.53
CA LEU A 30 -2.18 16.73 9.83
C LEU A 30 -1.03 17.37 10.59
N SER A 31 -1.34 17.87 11.79
CA SER A 31 -0.38 18.49 12.70
C SER A 31 -0.30 17.75 14.03
N ALA A 32 0.83 17.89 14.73
CA ALA A 32 1.03 17.29 16.05
C ALA A 32 -0.06 17.69 17.06
N LEU A 33 -0.58 18.94 16.96
CA LEU A 33 -1.65 19.42 17.83
C LEU A 33 -2.97 18.66 17.62
N GLU A 34 -3.32 18.37 16.37
CA GLU A 34 -4.56 17.65 16.04
C GLU A 34 -4.50 16.16 16.37
N ILE A 35 -3.30 15.57 16.30
CA ILE A 35 -3.06 14.16 16.58
C ILE A 35 -2.79 13.89 18.06
N LYS A 36 -2.47 14.93 18.84
CA LYS A 36 -2.06 14.83 20.25
C LYS A 36 -2.92 13.88 21.08
N GLU A 37 -4.23 13.94 20.93
CA GLU A 37 -5.18 13.15 21.72
C GLU A 37 -5.58 11.82 21.06
N ALA A 38 -5.15 11.55 19.83
CA ALA A 38 -5.52 10.35 19.08
C ALA A 38 -4.88 9.10 19.68
N ASP A 39 -5.64 8.00 19.74
CA ASP A 39 -5.13 6.67 20.08
C ASP A 39 -4.54 5.97 18.85
N VAL A 40 -5.14 6.23 17.68
CA VAL A 40 -4.87 5.56 16.40
C VAL A 40 -4.73 6.59 15.30
N LEU A 41 -3.70 6.42 14.46
CA LEU A 41 -3.45 7.25 13.28
C LEU A 41 -3.49 6.38 12.01
N LEU A 42 -4.36 6.73 11.06
CA LEU A 42 -4.49 6.06 9.76
C LEU A 42 -4.06 7.02 8.63
N VAL A 43 -3.04 6.68 7.86
CA VAL A 43 -2.42 7.59 6.90
C VAL A 43 -2.20 6.97 5.52
N ARG A 44 -1.77 7.80 4.59
CA ARG A 44 -1.18 7.41 3.30
C ARG A 44 0.23 8.00 3.19
N SER A 45 0.91 7.74 2.07
CA SER A 45 2.30 8.18 1.83
C SER A 45 2.54 9.69 1.87
N VAL A 46 1.47 10.51 1.80
CA VAL A 46 1.58 11.98 1.85
C VAL A 46 1.90 12.51 3.25
N THR A 47 1.67 11.73 4.30
CA THR A 47 1.91 12.13 5.70
C THR A 47 3.23 11.54 6.16
N GLN A 48 4.16 12.39 6.58
CA GLN A 48 5.42 11.95 7.21
C GLN A 48 5.16 11.62 8.68
N VAL A 49 5.30 10.35 9.05
CA VAL A 49 5.06 9.86 10.41
C VAL A 49 6.39 9.65 11.12
N ASN A 50 6.75 10.61 11.95
CA ASN A 50 8.02 10.66 12.67
C ASN A 50 7.84 11.33 14.04
N ALA A 51 8.96 11.53 14.74
CA ALA A 51 8.99 12.18 16.05
C ALA A 51 8.30 13.55 16.08
N GLN A 52 8.52 14.37 15.04
CA GLN A 52 7.93 15.71 14.97
C GLN A 52 6.40 15.67 14.98
N LEU A 53 5.80 14.63 14.41
CA LEU A 53 4.36 14.46 14.36
C LEU A 53 3.79 13.88 15.67
N LEU A 54 4.51 12.94 16.30
CA LEU A 54 3.92 12.02 17.28
C LEU A 54 4.50 12.10 18.70
N GLN A 55 5.62 12.77 18.94
CA GLN A 55 6.35 12.72 20.23
C GLN A 55 5.50 13.00 21.47
N ASP A 56 4.58 13.98 21.39
CA ASP A 56 3.70 14.36 22.51
C ASP A 56 2.27 13.81 22.37
N SER A 57 2.06 12.85 21.47
CA SER A 57 0.75 12.26 21.18
C SER A 57 0.45 11.02 22.02
N ARG A 58 -0.84 10.65 22.11
CA ARG A 58 -1.30 9.40 22.72
C ARG A 58 -1.35 8.22 21.73
N VAL A 59 -0.81 8.40 20.52
CA VAL A 59 -0.92 7.41 19.46
C VAL A 59 -0.15 6.16 19.86
N ARG A 60 -0.85 5.02 19.87
CA ARG A 60 -0.28 3.70 20.13
C ARG A 60 -0.26 2.80 18.90
N PHE A 61 -0.98 3.19 17.84
CA PHE A 61 -1.04 2.45 16.58
C PHE A 61 -1.02 3.38 15.37
N VAL A 62 -0.19 3.06 14.39
CA VAL A 62 -0.14 3.71 13.06
C VAL A 62 -0.46 2.68 11.97
N GLY A 63 -1.50 2.94 11.19
CA GLY A 63 -1.82 2.16 9.99
C GLY A 63 -1.58 2.99 8.74
N SER A 64 -0.74 2.52 7.82
CA SER A 64 -0.60 3.14 6.50
C SER A 64 -1.30 2.32 5.44
N ALA A 65 -2.26 2.94 4.73
CA ALA A 65 -2.98 2.34 3.61
C ALA A 65 -2.12 2.33 2.32
N THR A 66 -0.84 1.96 2.44
CA THR A 66 0.13 1.93 1.34
C THR A 66 1.01 0.69 1.41
N ILE A 67 1.63 0.34 0.28
CA ILE A 67 2.61 -0.76 0.22
C ILE A 67 3.96 -0.32 0.80
N GLY A 68 4.46 0.82 0.34
CA GLY A 68 5.75 1.36 0.77
C GLY A 68 5.67 1.99 2.16
N ASP A 69 6.78 1.98 2.89
CA ASP A 69 6.86 2.45 4.27
C ASP A 69 7.84 3.62 4.47
N ASP A 70 8.37 4.21 3.39
CA ASP A 70 9.39 5.28 3.41
C ASP A 70 8.97 6.53 4.22
N HIS A 71 7.67 6.76 4.35
CA HIS A 71 7.09 7.89 5.10
C HIS A 71 6.92 7.58 6.60
N LEU A 72 7.28 6.37 7.04
CA LEU A 72 7.23 5.94 8.44
C LEU A 72 8.65 5.86 8.99
N ASP A 73 8.94 6.62 10.04
CA ASP A 73 10.16 6.44 10.83
C ASP A 73 10.01 5.20 11.73
N LYS A 74 10.17 4.02 11.12
CA LYS A 74 9.96 2.72 11.77
C LYS A 74 10.82 2.55 13.02
N GLN A 75 12.09 2.94 12.92
CA GLN A 75 13.02 2.83 14.04
C GLN A 75 12.57 3.69 15.23
N TRP A 76 12.12 4.93 14.96
CA TRP A 76 11.59 5.78 16.01
C TRP A 76 10.28 5.23 16.59
N LEU A 77 9.33 4.80 15.73
CA LEU A 77 8.07 4.19 16.15
C LEU A 77 8.30 2.98 17.06
N ASP A 78 9.22 2.09 16.67
CA ASP A 78 9.61 0.91 17.46
C ASP A 78 10.22 1.32 18.81
N SER A 79 11.08 2.36 18.83
CA SER A 79 11.70 2.88 20.07
C SER A 79 10.68 3.45 21.06
N GLN A 80 9.56 3.97 20.57
CA GLN A 80 8.47 4.51 21.38
C GLN A 80 7.42 3.45 21.76
N GLY A 81 7.58 2.21 21.27
CA GLY A 81 6.59 1.14 21.47
C GLY A 81 5.28 1.38 20.69
N ILE A 82 5.30 2.19 19.63
CA ILE A 82 4.13 2.46 18.79
C ILE A 82 4.04 1.35 17.74
N THR A 83 2.94 0.59 17.77
CA THR A 83 2.73 -0.47 16.77
C THR A 83 2.42 0.15 15.42
N TRP A 84 3.06 -0.34 14.36
CA TRP A 84 2.80 0.15 13.00
C TRP A 84 2.56 -0.99 12.01
N ARG A 85 1.71 -0.74 11.03
CA ARG A 85 1.41 -1.67 9.93
C ARG A 85 1.24 -0.92 8.62
N THR A 86 1.74 -1.51 7.54
CA THR A 86 1.41 -1.11 6.17
C THR A 86 0.43 -2.11 5.55
N ALA A 87 0.05 -1.90 4.29
CA ALA A 87 -0.80 -2.81 3.52
C ALA A 87 -0.03 -3.38 2.32
N PRO A 88 0.94 -4.30 2.54
CA PRO A 88 1.67 -4.95 1.45
C PRO A 88 0.71 -5.55 0.41
N ALA A 89 1.10 -5.47 -0.86
CA ALA A 89 0.35 -5.99 -2.01
C ALA A 89 -1.06 -5.41 -2.24
N CYS A 90 -1.50 -4.36 -1.51
CA CYS A 90 -2.88 -3.87 -1.59
C CYS A 90 -3.35 -3.43 -3.00
N ASN A 91 -2.42 -3.05 -3.88
CA ASN A 91 -2.70 -2.68 -5.27
C ASN A 91 -2.09 -3.65 -6.30
N ALA A 92 -1.49 -4.77 -5.87
CA ALA A 92 -0.72 -5.63 -6.75
C ALA A 92 -1.58 -6.22 -7.87
N LYS A 93 -2.80 -6.64 -7.54
CA LYS A 93 -3.75 -7.18 -8.52
C LYS A 93 -4.12 -6.17 -9.60
N SER A 94 -4.32 -4.90 -9.24
CA SER A 94 -4.63 -3.85 -10.23
C SER A 94 -3.52 -3.66 -11.25
N VAL A 95 -2.25 -3.78 -10.84
CA VAL A 95 -1.11 -3.72 -11.76
C VAL A 95 -1.06 -4.95 -12.67
N VAL A 96 -1.35 -6.14 -12.12
CA VAL A 96 -1.43 -7.39 -12.91
C VAL A 96 -2.53 -7.28 -13.97
N GLU A 97 -3.72 -6.83 -13.59
CA GLU A 97 -4.84 -6.61 -14.52
C GLU A 97 -4.48 -5.58 -15.60
N TYR A 98 -3.81 -4.50 -15.23
CA TYR A 98 -3.31 -3.51 -16.19
C TYR A 98 -2.34 -4.12 -17.21
N VAL A 99 -1.38 -4.93 -16.77
CA VAL A 99 -0.41 -5.59 -17.68
C VAL A 99 -1.14 -6.49 -18.68
N PHE A 100 -2.08 -7.31 -18.22
CA PHE A 100 -2.85 -8.17 -19.13
C PHE A 100 -3.76 -7.38 -20.07
N ALA A 101 -4.37 -6.29 -19.61
CA ALA A 101 -5.14 -5.40 -20.48
C ALA A 101 -4.25 -4.79 -21.58
N ALA A 102 -3.03 -4.36 -21.25
CA ALA A 102 -2.07 -3.85 -22.21
C ALA A 102 -1.61 -4.93 -23.21
N LEU A 103 -1.34 -6.15 -22.73
CA LEU A 103 -0.98 -7.28 -23.60
C LEU A 103 -2.12 -7.65 -24.56
N ALA A 104 -3.36 -7.69 -24.08
CA ALA A 104 -4.54 -7.96 -24.91
C ALA A 104 -4.70 -6.89 -26.00
N TYR A 105 -4.58 -5.61 -25.63
CA TYR A 105 -4.62 -4.51 -26.60
C TYR A 105 -3.50 -4.61 -27.63
N LEU A 106 -2.27 -4.93 -27.20
CA LEU A 106 -1.13 -5.13 -28.11
C LEU A 106 -1.34 -6.32 -29.05
N SER A 107 -1.92 -7.41 -28.57
CA SER A 107 -2.30 -8.58 -29.37
C SER A 107 -3.23 -8.18 -30.51
N GLU A 108 -4.24 -7.38 -30.22
CA GLU A 108 -5.20 -6.88 -31.20
C GLU A 108 -4.54 -5.96 -32.23
N ILE A 109 -3.93 -4.85 -31.80
CA ILE A 109 -3.45 -3.82 -32.73
C ILE A 109 -2.24 -4.25 -33.57
N LYS A 110 -1.51 -5.27 -33.13
CA LYS A 110 -0.35 -5.81 -33.84
C LYS A 110 -0.63 -7.17 -34.48
N ASN A 111 -1.83 -7.71 -34.34
CA ASN A 111 -2.18 -9.08 -34.72
C ASN A 111 -1.14 -10.10 -34.21
N LEU A 112 -0.77 -9.96 -32.93
CA LEU A 112 0.24 -10.80 -32.28
C LEU A 112 -0.43 -11.92 -31.51
N GLU A 113 -0.03 -13.16 -31.78
CA GLU A 113 -0.39 -14.29 -30.95
C GLU A 113 0.50 -14.35 -29.70
N LEU A 114 -0.13 -14.28 -28.51
CA LEU A 114 0.58 -14.25 -27.22
C LEU A 114 0.93 -15.64 -26.67
N SER A 115 0.18 -16.67 -27.07
CA SER A 115 0.30 -18.08 -26.61
C SER A 115 1.72 -18.66 -26.71
N HIS A 116 2.50 -18.21 -27.69
CA HIS A 116 3.86 -18.69 -27.96
C HIS A 116 4.95 -17.72 -27.52
N LYS A 117 4.60 -16.65 -26.81
CA LYS A 117 5.57 -15.66 -26.34
C LYS A 117 6.05 -16.01 -24.93
N VAL A 118 7.28 -15.60 -24.65
CA VAL A 118 7.89 -15.67 -23.32
C VAL A 118 7.67 -14.35 -22.61
N LEU A 119 7.07 -14.38 -21.42
CA LEU A 119 6.92 -13.21 -20.56
C LEU A 119 8.13 -13.11 -19.62
N GLY A 120 9.00 -12.13 -19.88
CA GLY A 120 10.10 -11.78 -18.97
C GLY A 120 9.60 -10.86 -17.85
N ILE A 121 9.90 -11.19 -16.60
CA ILE A 121 9.53 -10.40 -15.42
C ILE A 121 10.82 -10.06 -14.64
N ILE A 122 11.07 -8.76 -14.45
CA ILE A 122 12.20 -8.26 -13.64
C ILE A 122 11.62 -7.73 -12.32
N GLY A 123 12.03 -8.33 -11.21
CA GLY A 123 11.47 -8.12 -9.87
C GLY A 123 10.33 -9.11 -9.58
N LEU A 124 10.49 -9.90 -8.53
CA LEU A 124 9.57 -10.96 -8.09
C LEU A 124 9.00 -10.68 -6.68
N GLY A 125 8.84 -9.40 -6.33
CA GLY A 125 8.06 -8.99 -5.16
C GLY A 125 6.55 -9.23 -5.30
N ASN A 126 5.75 -8.51 -4.51
CA ASN A 126 4.28 -8.66 -4.45
C ASN A 126 3.58 -8.65 -5.83
N VAL A 127 4.01 -7.75 -6.73
CA VAL A 127 3.43 -7.64 -8.08
C VAL A 127 3.98 -8.71 -9.02
N GLY A 128 5.32 -8.81 -9.12
CA GLY A 128 5.98 -9.68 -10.09
C GLY A 128 5.65 -11.16 -9.87
N SER A 129 5.62 -11.61 -8.62
CA SER A 129 5.23 -12.99 -8.29
C SER A 129 3.76 -13.27 -8.61
N LEU A 130 2.87 -12.30 -8.37
CA LEU A 130 1.45 -12.44 -8.74
C LEU A 130 1.26 -12.47 -10.26
N LEU A 131 1.96 -11.60 -10.99
CA LEU A 131 1.96 -11.57 -12.45
C LEU A 131 2.47 -12.88 -13.04
N ALA A 132 3.59 -13.40 -12.52
CA ALA A 132 4.18 -14.66 -12.94
C ALA A 132 3.18 -15.82 -12.80
N SER A 133 2.55 -15.92 -11.62
CA SER A 133 1.53 -16.93 -11.34
C SER A 133 0.35 -16.83 -12.31
N PHE A 134 -0.22 -15.64 -12.51
CA PHE A 134 -1.34 -15.48 -13.44
C PHE A 134 -0.95 -15.81 -14.89
N ALA A 135 0.23 -15.37 -15.33
CA ALA A 135 0.71 -15.63 -16.68
C ALA A 135 0.92 -17.13 -16.93
N GLN A 136 1.47 -17.86 -15.97
CA GLN A 136 1.62 -19.32 -16.06
C GLN A 136 0.26 -20.02 -16.19
N HIS A 137 -0.74 -19.62 -15.41
CA HIS A 137 -2.10 -20.18 -15.52
C HIS A 137 -2.77 -19.86 -16.86
N LEU A 138 -2.39 -18.77 -17.51
CA LEU A 138 -2.85 -18.40 -18.85
C LEU A 138 -2.01 -19.04 -19.97
N GLY A 139 -1.06 -19.91 -19.64
CA GLY A 139 -0.27 -20.69 -20.60
C GLY A 139 0.99 -19.98 -21.13
N PHE A 140 1.37 -18.84 -20.56
CA PHE A 140 2.63 -18.18 -20.94
C PHE A 140 3.83 -18.97 -20.41
N THR A 141 4.89 -19.04 -21.22
CA THR A 141 6.22 -19.34 -20.67
C THR A 141 6.71 -18.10 -19.93
N VAL A 142 7.06 -18.22 -18.65
CA VAL A 142 7.52 -17.08 -17.83
C VAL A 142 8.99 -17.25 -17.45
N ILE A 143 9.77 -16.19 -17.61
CA ILE A 143 11.14 -16.10 -17.08
C ILE A 143 11.20 -14.95 -16.09
N GLY A 144 11.46 -15.27 -14.82
CA GLY A 144 11.61 -14.28 -13.76
C GLY A 144 13.08 -14.03 -13.41
N TYR A 145 13.42 -12.79 -13.07
CA TYR A 145 14.71 -12.42 -12.51
C TYR A 145 14.54 -11.42 -11.38
N ASP A 146 15.08 -11.72 -10.21
CA ASP A 146 15.15 -10.81 -9.07
C ASP A 146 16.46 -11.09 -8.29
N PRO A 147 17.40 -10.14 -8.22
CA PRO A 147 18.68 -10.35 -7.54
C PRO A 147 18.61 -10.20 -6.02
N PHE A 148 17.47 -9.76 -5.46
CA PHE A 148 17.31 -9.47 -4.03
C PHE A 148 16.41 -10.47 -3.29
N THR A 149 15.82 -11.43 -4.00
CA THR A 149 14.98 -12.52 -3.45
C THR A 149 15.57 -13.89 -3.72
#